data_AF-A0A164WNQ5-F1
#
_entry.id   AF-A0A164WNQ5-F1
#
_cell.length_a   1.000
_cell.length_b   1.000
_cell.length_c   1.000
_cell.angle_alpha   90.00
_cell.angle_beta   90.00
_cell.angle_gamma   90.00
#
_symmetry.space_group_name_H-M   'P 1'
#
loop_
_entity.id
_entity.type
_entity.pdbx_description
1 polymer ?
#
loop_
_entity_poly.entity_id
_entity_poly.type
_entity_poly.pdbx_seq_one_letter_code
_entity_poly.pdbx_strand_id
1 'polypeptide(L)'
;GSSFKLDLPSDMKSRGLHPVFHSSLLRIHVPNDDRRFPNRVQLLSPSLGAEPAESSEWPVEKFISHSGAGDALIFKVLWKTGDHSWEPIANVKHLDALSSYLEALGVSSITEL
;
A
#
# COMPACT_ATOMS: atom_id res chain seq x y z
N GLY A 1 32.17 16.46 -3.64
CA GLY A 1 31.09 15.98 -2.77
C GLY A 1 31.64 14.93 -1.83
N SER A 2 31.27 14.97 -0.55
CA SER A 2 31.68 13.94 0.41
C SER A 2 30.67 12.79 0.41
N SER A 3 31.15 11.56 0.51
CA SER A 3 30.33 10.36 0.66
C SER A 3 30.38 9.90 2.12
N PHE A 4 29.24 9.51 2.67
CA PHE A 4 29.13 9.03 4.04
C PHE A 4 28.60 7.59 4.05
N LYS A 5 29.20 6.77 4.90
CA LYS A 5 28.75 5.40 5.15
C LYS A 5 27.77 5.41 6.32
N LEU A 6 26.53 5.00 6.06
CA LEU A 6 25.51 4.78 7.09
C LEU A 6 25.52 3.33 7.56
N ASP A 7 25.15 3.12 8.82
CA ASP A 7 24.87 1.76 9.28
C ASP A 7 23.42 1.40 8.98
N LEU A 8 23.24 0.63 7.91
CA LEU A 8 21.92 0.18 7.46
C LEU A 8 21.48 -1.09 8.23
N PRO A 9 20.17 -1.26 8.50
CA PRO A 9 19.62 -2.51 8.98
C PRO A 9 19.97 -3.70 8.06
N SER A 10 20.11 -4.89 8.65
CA SER A 10 20.49 -6.11 7.92
C SER A 10 19.54 -6.45 6.77
N ASP A 11 18.25 -6.17 6.92
CA ASP A 11 17.24 -6.39 5.88
C ASP A 11 17.43 -5.49 4.65
N MET A 12 17.99 -4.28 4.82
CA MET A 12 18.31 -3.42 3.66
C MET A 12 19.59 -3.88 2.96
N LYS A 13 20.57 -4.36 3.74
CA LYS A 13 21.83 -4.90 3.20
C LYS A 13 21.58 -6.19 2.42
N SER A 14 20.69 -7.07 2.89
CA SER A 14 20.33 -8.32 2.18
C SER A 14 19.61 -8.06 0.85
N ARG A 15 18.90 -6.94 0.73
CA ARG A 15 18.27 -6.48 -0.53
C ARG A 15 19.23 -5.74 -1.48
N GLY A 16 20.53 -5.70 -1.16
CA GLY A 16 21.55 -5.10 -2.02
C GLY A 16 21.70 -3.58 -1.89
N LEU A 17 21.15 -2.95 -0.85
CA LEU A 17 21.34 -1.51 -0.65
C LEU A 17 22.77 -1.19 -0.21
N HIS A 18 23.45 -0.35 -0.99
CA HIS A 18 24.77 0.13 -0.63
C HIS A 18 24.71 1.15 0.52
N PRO A 19 25.53 1.01 1.56
CA PRO A 19 25.50 1.89 2.73
C PRO A 19 26.15 3.25 2.51
N VAL A 20 26.68 3.54 1.32
CA VAL A 20 27.43 4.76 1.04
C VAL A 20 26.58 5.71 0.22
N PHE A 21 26.31 6.90 0.77
CA PHE A 21 25.47 7.91 0.15
C PHE A 21 26.21 9.24 -0.01
N HIS A 22 25.86 9.99 -1.06
CA HIS A 22 26.36 11.34 -1.23
C HIS A 22 25.76 12.26 -0.16
N SER A 23 26.60 13.07 0.49
CA SER A 23 26.22 14.01 1.57
C SER A 23 25.01 14.89 1.26
N SER A 24 24.87 15.39 0.02
CA SER A 24 23.73 16.22 -0.38
C SER A 24 22.37 15.51 -0.39
N LEU A 25 22.35 14.18 -0.35
CA LEU A 25 21.11 13.40 -0.30
C LEU A 25 20.69 13.05 1.14
N LEU A 26 21.58 13.28 2.11
CA LEU A 26 21.29 13.00 3.51
C LEU A 26 20.40 14.09 4.10
N ARG A 27 19.41 13.66 4.89
CA ARG A 27 18.49 14.52 5.63
C ARG A 27 18.49 14.13 7.09
N ILE A 28 18.17 15.08 7.97
CA ILE A 28 18.04 14.84 9.41
C ILE A 28 16.88 13.87 9.64
N HIS A 29 17.12 12.83 10.45
CA HIS A 29 16.10 11.89 10.85
C HIS A 29 15.08 12.56 11.78
N VAL A 30 13.80 12.47 11.43
CA VAL A 30 12.69 12.91 12.27
C VAL A 30 11.98 11.64 12.78
N PRO A 31 11.92 11.40 14.10
CA PRO A 31 11.25 10.21 14.63
C PRO A 31 9.74 10.23 14.35
N ASN A 32 9.13 9.05 14.29
CA ASN A 32 7.68 8.93 14.15
C ASN A 32 6.96 9.54 15.35
N ASP A 33 5.85 10.23 15.10
CA ASP A 33 4.93 10.68 16.15
C ASP A 33 3.86 9.60 16.36
N ASP A 34 4.02 8.79 17.40
CA ASP A 34 3.14 7.65 17.69
C ASP A 34 1.70 8.07 18.06
N ARG A 35 1.50 9.33 18.47
CA ARG A 35 0.14 9.86 18.74
C ARG A 35 -0.61 10.14 17.45
N ARG A 36 0.11 10.55 16.40
CA ARG A 36 -0.44 10.86 15.07
C ARG A 36 -0.42 9.66 14.12
N PHE A 37 0.52 8.74 14.31
CA PHE A 37 0.71 7.55 13.49
C PHE A 37 0.91 6.30 14.35
N PRO A 38 -0.10 5.89 15.13
CA PRO A 38 -0.04 4.67 15.91
C PRO A 38 0.13 3.45 14.98
N ASN A 39 0.91 2.47 15.41
CA ASN A 39 1.19 1.23 14.66
C ASN A 39 1.88 1.42 13.30
N ARG A 40 2.63 2.52 13.09
CA ARG A 40 3.45 2.67 11.88
C ARG A 40 4.58 1.63 11.91
N VAL A 41 4.35 0.48 11.26
CA VAL A 41 5.42 -0.45 10.92
C VAL A 41 6.32 0.24 9.89
N GLN A 42 7.63 0.18 10.10
CA GLN A 42 8.61 0.63 9.10
C GLN A 42 8.57 -0.33 7.91
N LEU A 43 7.53 -0.23 7.09
CA LEU A 43 7.48 -0.87 5.80
C LEU A 43 8.54 -0.17 4.96
N LEU A 44 9.69 -0.83 4.79
CA LEU A 44 10.63 -0.52 3.74
C LEU A 44 9.80 -0.46 2.46
N SER A 45 9.66 0.76 1.93
CA SER A 45 8.75 1.06 0.83
C SER A 45 8.97 0.02 -0.29
N PRO A 46 7.90 -0.55 -0.87
CA PRO A 46 8.02 -1.55 -1.95
C PRO A 46 8.78 -0.99 -3.17
N SER A 47 9.03 0.32 -3.23
CA SER A 47 9.87 0.96 -4.24
C SER A 47 11.37 0.61 -4.16
N LEU A 48 11.84 -0.11 -3.12
CA LEU A 48 13.23 -0.55 -3.01
C LEU A 48 13.42 -1.96 -3.60
N GLY A 49 13.11 -2.11 -4.89
CA GLY A 49 13.55 -3.22 -5.74
C GLY A 49 13.10 -4.64 -5.35
N ALA A 50 12.18 -4.78 -4.41
CA ALA A 50 11.49 -6.04 -4.20
C ALA A 50 10.32 -6.07 -5.20
N GLU A 51 10.34 -7.03 -6.13
CA GLU A 51 9.11 -7.58 -6.70
C GLU A 51 8.12 -7.74 -5.54
N PRO A 52 6.85 -7.28 -5.69
CA PRO A 52 5.90 -7.33 -4.60
C PRO A 52 5.90 -8.78 -4.13
N ALA A 53 6.28 -9.00 -2.87
CA ALA A 53 6.14 -10.30 -2.25
C ALA A 53 4.69 -10.70 -2.52
N GLU A 54 4.53 -11.73 -3.35
CA GLU A 54 3.23 -12.27 -3.73
C GLU A 54 2.50 -12.53 -2.41
N SER A 55 1.43 -11.78 -2.14
CA SER A 55 0.76 -11.62 -0.83
C SER A 55 1.27 -10.51 0.11
N SER A 56 1.60 -9.31 -0.38
CA SER A 56 1.28 -8.12 0.42
C SER A 56 -0.24 -8.11 0.61
N GLU A 57 -0.70 -8.65 1.74
CA GLU A 57 -2.07 -8.56 2.24
C GLU A 57 -2.55 -7.12 2.09
N TRP A 58 -3.28 -6.85 1.02
CA TRP A 58 -3.81 -5.52 0.78
C TRP A 58 -4.67 -5.15 2.00
N PRO A 59 -4.45 -3.97 2.61
CA PRO A 59 -5.08 -3.59 3.86
C PRO A 59 -6.55 -3.18 3.67
N VAL A 60 -7.28 -3.84 2.77
CA VAL A 60 -8.71 -3.63 2.59
C VAL A 60 -9.46 -4.45 3.62
N GLU A 61 -10.34 -3.78 4.35
CA GLU A 61 -11.25 -4.42 5.29
C GLU A 61 -12.51 -4.89 4.55
N LYS A 62 -13.15 -4.00 3.80
CA LYS A 62 -14.33 -4.31 2.97
C LYS A 62 -14.67 -3.22 1.97
N PHE A 63 -15.46 -3.58 0.96
CA PHE A 63 -16.15 -2.63 0.10
C PHE A 63 -17.46 -2.19 0.74
N ILE A 64 -17.72 -0.89 0.75
CA ILE A 64 -18.93 -0.31 1.34
C ILE A 64 -19.98 -0.03 0.28
N SER A 65 -19.55 0.51 -0.86
CA SER A 65 -20.44 1.01 -1.90
C SER A 65 -19.71 1.06 -3.24
N HIS A 66 -20.46 1.17 -4.32
CA HIS A 66 -19.94 1.42 -5.66
C HIS A 66 -20.77 2.53 -6.32
N SER A 67 -20.19 3.18 -7.32
CA SER A 67 -20.87 4.19 -8.13
C SER A 67 -20.29 4.22 -9.54
N GLY A 68 -21.10 4.63 -10.51
CA GLY A 68 -20.74 4.57 -11.93
C GLY A 68 -21.11 3.22 -12.55
N ALA A 69 -20.70 3.02 -13.80
CA ALA A 69 -20.92 1.80 -14.56
C ALA A 69 -19.76 1.57 -15.54
N GLY A 70 -19.48 0.29 -15.84
CA GLY A 70 -18.43 -0.09 -16.78
C GLY A 70 -17.04 0.41 -16.36
N ASP A 71 -16.35 1.11 -17.26
CA ASP A 71 -14.97 1.61 -17.02
C ASP A 71 -14.91 2.76 -16.01
N ALA A 72 -16.02 3.47 -15.82
CA ALA A 72 -16.13 4.56 -14.83
C ALA A 72 -16.53 4.08 -13.43
N LEU A 73 -16.56 2.75 -13.21
CA LEU A 73 -16.95 2.17 -11.94
C LEU A 73 -15.91 2.46 -10.86
N ILE A 74 -16.37 3.10 -9.78
CA ILE A 74 -15.58 3.43 -8.61
C ILE A 74 -16.17 2.75 -7.38
N PHE A 75 -15.30 2.35 -6.46
CA PHE A 75 -15.65 1.65 -5.24
C PHE A 75 -15.23 2.44 -4.02
N LYS A 76 -16.12 2.52 -3.04
CA LYS A 76 -15.79 3.02 -1.72
C LYS A 76 -15.21 1.90 -0.87
N VAL A 77 -13.92 2.00 -0.58
CA VAL A 77 -13.14 1.00 0.15
C VAL A 77 -12.99 1.44 1.60
N LEU A 78 -13.24 0.55 2.55
CA LEU A 78 -12.81 0.68 3.94
C LEU A 78 -11.46 -0.01 4.10
N TRP A 79 -10.48 0.75 4.54
CA TRP A 79 -9.15 0.26 4.85
C TRP A 79 -9.09 -0.25 6.29
N LYS A 80 -8.24 -1.24 6.58
CA LYS A 80 -7.99 -1.76 7.94
C LYS A 80 -7.51 -0.69 8.93
N THR A 81 -7.06 0.47 8.43
CA THR A 81 -6.71 1.64 9.23
C THR A 81 -7.92 2.46 9.70
N GLY A 82 -9.13 2.13 9.22
CA GLY A 82 -10.37 2.87 9.47
C GLY A 82 -10.67 4.00 8.49
N ASP A 83 -9.79 4.25 7.51
CA ASP A 83 -10.00 5.28 6.49
C ASP A 83 -10.92 4.81 5.35
N HIS A 84 -11.54 5.75 4.64
CA HIS A 84 -12.36 5.49 3.46
C HIS A 84 -11.89 6.27 2.24
N SER A 85 -11.61 5.58 1.13
CA SER A 85 -11.33 6.21 -0.17
C SER A 85 -12.23 5.68 -1.28
N TRP A 86 -12.34 6.45 -2.37
CA TRP A 86 -12.98 6.03 -3.61
C TRP A 86 -11.89 5.61 -4.61
N GLU A 87 -11.91 4.35 -5.01
CA GLU A 87 -10.91 3.77 -5.90
C GLU A 87 -11.54 3.28 -7.22
N PRO A 88 -10.93 3.54 -8.38
CA PRO A 88 -11.36 2.98 -9.66
C PRO A 88 -11.28 1.45 -9.68
N ILE A 89 -12.17 0.80 -10.44
CA ILE A 89 -12.17 -0.66 -10.60
C ILE A 89 -10.81 -1.23 -11.02
N ALA A 90 -10.06 -0.50 -11.85
CA ALA A 90 -8.71 -0.91 -12.27
C ALA A 90 -7.76 -1.14 -11.08
N ASN A 91 -7.91 -0.36 -10.01
CA ASN A 91 -7.09 -0.45 -8.80
C ASN A 91 -7.56 -1.53 -7.84
N VAL A 92 -8.82 -1.95 -7.90
CA VAL A 92 -9.43 -2.83 -6.88
C VAL A 92 -9.85 -4.20 -7.40
N LYS A 93 -9.85 -4.42 -8.72
CA LYS A 93 -10.27 -5.68 -9.36
C LYS A 93 -9.50 -6.93 -8.90
N HIS A 94 -8.29 -6.76 -8.37
CA HIS A 94 -7.42 -7.84 -7.93
C HIS A 94 -7.56 -8.17 -6.45
N LEU A 95 -8.42 -7.44 -5.73
CA LEU A 95 -8.62 -7.61 -4.30
C LEU A 95 -9.64 -8.72 -4.04
N ASP A 96 -9.27 -9.66 -3.17
CA ASP A 96 -10.12 -10.80 -2.81
C ASP A 96 -11.45 -10.35 -2.19
N ALA A 97 -11.42 -9.29 -1.37
CA ALA A 97 -12.60 -8.69 -0.74
C ALA A 97 -13.68 -8.22 -1.74
N LEU A 98 -13.35 -8.05 -3.03
CA LEU A 98 -14.31 -7.67 -4.04
C LEU A 98 -15.27 -8.81 -4.34
N SER A 99 -14.79 -10.06 -4.32
CA SER A 99 -15.63 -11.25 -4.50
C SER A 99 -16.71 -11.31 -3.43
N SER A 100 -16.35 -11.16 -2.15
CA SER A 100 -17.29 -11.16 -1.03
C SER A 100 -18.33 -10.03 -1.13
N TYR A 101 -17.95 -8.88 -1.72
CA TYR A 101 -18.88 -7.78 -1.95
C TYR A 101 -19.90 -8.09 -3.04
N LEU A 102 -19.46 -8.67 -4.16
CA LEU A 102 -20.34 -9.09 -5.26
C LEU A 102 -21.31 -10.19 -4.80
N GLU A 103 -20.82 -11.17 -4.05
CA GLU A 103 -21.65 -12.22 -3.44
C GLU A 103 -22.73 -11.64 -2.51
N ALA A 104 -22.38 -10.65 -1.69
CA ALA A 104 -23.33 -9.97 -0.82
C ALA A 104 -24.42 -9.19 -1.61
N LEU A 105 -24.10 -8.75 -2.83
CA LEU A 105 -25.05 -8.12 -3.76
C LEU A 105 -25.83 -9.15 -4.60
N GLY A 106 -25.48 -10.43 -4.54
CA GLY A 106 -26.06 -11.48 -5.39
C GLY A 106 -25.63 -11.40 -6.85
N VAL A 107 -24.49 -10.75 -7.11
CA VAL A 107 -23.96 -10.47 -8.45
C VAL A 107 -22.74 -11.35 -8.71
N SER A 108 -22.63 -11.92 -9.92
CA SER A 108 -21.55 -12.87 -10.25
C SER A 108 -20.30 -12.19 -10.84
N SER A 109 -20.47 -10.99 -11.40
CA SER A 109 -19.41 -10.26 -12.10
C SER A 109 -19.60 -8.75 -11.99
N ILE A 110 -18.50 -8.02 -12.01
CA ILE A 110 -18.49 -6.54 -12.05
C ILE A 110 -19.27 -5.98 -13.25
N THR A 111 -19.39 -6.73 -14.34
CA THR A 111 -20.18 -6.32 -15.53
C THR A 111 -21.68 -6.19 -15.28
N GLU A 112 -22.17 -6.73 -14.17
CA GLU A 112 -23.58 -6.67 -13.76
C GLU A 112 -23.85 -5.54 -12.73
N LEU A 113 -22.81 -4.78 -12.35
CA LEU A 113 -22.91 -3.54 -11.56
C LEU A 113 -23.13 -2.32 -12.47
#